data_AF-A0A9W9I9U8-F1
#
_entry.id   AF-A0A9W9I9U8-F1
#
_cell.length_a   1.000
_cell.length_b   1.000
_cell.length_c   1.000
_cell.angle_alpha   90.00
_cell.angle_beta   90.00
_cell.angle_gamma   90.00
#
_symmetry.space_group_name_H-M   'P 1'
#
loop_
_entity.id
_entity.type
_entity.pdbx_description
1 polymer ?
#
loop_
_entity_poly.entity_id
_entity_poly.type
_entity_poly.pdbx_seq_one_letter_code
_entity_poly.pdbx_strand_id
1 'polypeptide(L)'
;MFGKLFLPLYKRVDGILAKYSTSASTRKLRLSVAEYYINHANILQYSQPIEDALINLFLGDHFLRLLVQSEECLCEEYEYLREHADDSEAERNELLDMLEHVSRTYRQSERQLFWYKSMIPKGPISRALDISRANPTWYLHPELIKDCVVQGGCCGRSCRCCEKREEKPGREWGMGHCTIECGCCAKTQGSNLMTIDEKIENFRAKWYALSNRSDRSYYQRIMRAFITGAELDVRAEPGKKVWQQVRG
;
A
#
# COMPACT_ATOMS: atom_id res chain seq x y z
N MET A 1 -28.93 2.43 17.03
CA MET A 1 -29.38 3.74 17.57
C MET A 1 -28.27 4.80 17.56
N PHE A 2 -27.00 4.42 17.76
CA PHE A 2 -25.83 5.33 17.72
C PHE A 2 -25.59 6.05 16.38
N GLY A 3 -25.75 5.38 15.22
CA GLY A 3 -25.52 5.99 13.91
C GLY A 3 -26.40 7.21 13.60
N LYS A 4 -27.62 7.29 14.15
CA LYS A 4 -28.54 8.43 13.93
C LYS A 4 -28.14 9.69 14.71
N LEU A 5 -27.43 9.54 15.83
CA LEU A 5 -27.06 10.66 16.71
C LEU A 5 -25.77 11.35 16.27
N PHE A 6 -24.82 10.57 15.75
CA PHE A 6 -23.50 11.09 15.44
C PHE A 6 -23.31 11.51 13.97
N LEU A 7 -24.03 10.92 13.01
CA LEU A 7 -23.97 11.35 11.59
C LEU A 7 -24.20 12.87 11.39
N PRO A 8 -25.16 13.52 12.10
CA PRO A 8 -25.35 14.97 12.03
C PRO A 8 -24.19 15.75 12.65
N LEU A 9 -23.62 15.26 13.74
CA LEU A 9 -22.45 15.85 14.39
C LEU A 9 -21.24 15.79 13.45
N TYR A 10 -21.07 14.66 12.73
CA TYR A 10 -19.97 14.46 11.79
C TYR A 10 -20.11 15.30 10.52
N LYS A 11 -21.31 15.43 9.94
CA LYS A 11 -21.55 16.39 8.85
C LYS A 11 -21.20 17.83 9.27
N ARG A 12 -21.47 18.16 10.53
CA ARG A 12 -21.16 19.47 11.12
C ARG A 12 -19.64 19.65 11.32
N VAL A 13 -18.94 18.63 11.82
CA VAL A 13 -17.48 18.61 11.94
C VAL A 13 -16.81 18.66 10.57
N ASP A 14 -17.27 17.89 9.59
CA ASP A 14 -16.76 17.93 8.21
C ASP A 14 -16.99 19.30 7.54
N GLY A 15 -18.16 19.92 7.75
CA GLY A 15 -18.45 21.26 7.26
C GLY A 15 -17.54 22.32 7.88
N ILE A 16 -17.26 22.21 9.19
CA ILE A 16 -16.30 23.08 9.90
C ILE A 16 -14.88 22.83 9.37
N LEU A 17 -14.45 21.57 9.25
CA LEU A 17 -13.13 21.21 8.75
C LEU A 17 -12.91 21.61 7.30
N ALA A 18 -13.95 21.61 6.46
CA ALA A 18 -13.89 22.11 5.08
C ALA A 18 -13.69 23.63 5.04
N LYS A 19 -14.29 24.36 5.99
CA LYS A 19 -14.20 25.82 6.10
C LYS A 19 -12.84 26.33 6.60
N TYR A 20 -12.10 25.54 7.39
CA TYR A 20 -10.84 25.95 8.05
C TYR A 20 -9.63 25.08 7.64
N SER A 21 -9.55 24.72 6.36
CA SER A 21 -8.86 23.53 5.83
C SER A 21 -7.32 23.49 5.89
N THR A 22 -6.65 24.57 6.28
CA THR A 22 -5.19 24.73 6.09
C THR A 22 -4.33 24.58 7.35
N SER A 23 -4.92 24.48 8.56
CA SER A 23 -4.13 24.40 9.79
C SER A 23 -3.69 22.97 10.15
N ALA A 24 -2.51 22.83 10.78
CA ALA A 24 -2.02 21.56 11.31
C ALA A 24 -3.00 20.92 12.32
N SER A 25 -3.71 21.74 13.10
CA SER A 25 -4.76 21.32 14.03
C SER A 25 -5.97 20.70 13.30
N THR A 26 -6.35 21.27 12.14
CA THR A 26 -7.40 20.73 11.26
C THR A 26 -6.99 19.37 10.69
N ARG A 27 -5.72 19.20 10.31
CA ARG A 27 -5.17 17.90 9.86
C ARG A 27 -5.20 16.86 11.00
N LYS A 28 -4.77 17.23 12.21
CA LYS A 28 -4.79 16.34 13.38
C LYS A 28 -6.20 15.89 13.73
N LEU A 29 -7.19 16.79 13.74
CA LEU A 29 -8.58 16.44 14.00
C LEU A 29 -9.14 15.49 12.92
N ARG A 30 -8.83 15.73 11.64
CA ARG A 30 -9.23 14.83 10.54
C ARG A 30 -8.69 13.42 10.72
N LEU A 31 -7.42 13.30 11.12
CA LEU A 31 -6.77 12.03 11.38
C LEU A 31 -7.42 11.32 12.57
N SER A 32 -7.66 12.02 13.68
CA SER A 32 -8.35 11.46 14.84
C SER A 32 -9.78 10.99 14.52
N VAL A 33 -10.50 11.71 13.65
CA VAL A 33 -11.82 11.27 13.17
C VAL A 33 -11.68 10.02 12.30
N ALA A 34 -10.78 9.98 11.33
CA ALA A 34 -10.56 8.78 10.52
C ALA A 34 -10.18 7.55 11.38
N GLU A 35 -9.32 7.74 12.37
CA GLU A 35 -8.92 6.73 13.35
C GLU A 35 -10.11 6.20 14.15
N TYR A 36 -10.99 7.09 14.61
CA TYR A 36 -12.21 6.69 15.29
C TYR A 36 -13.07 5.77 14.40
N TYR A 37 -13.25 6.12 13.13
CA TYR A 37 -14.05 5.29 12.22
C TYR A 37 -13.42 3.92 11.95
N ILE A 38 -12.09 3.86 11.75
CA ILE A 38 -11.37 2.59 11.55
C ILE A 38 -11.54 1.70 12.79
N ASN A 39 -11.44 2.27 13.99
CA ASN A 39 -11.52 1.52 15.24
C ASN A 39 -12.95 1.11 15.63
N HIS A 40 -13.98 1.82 15.14
CA HIS A 40 -15.38 1.64 15.54
C HIS A 40 -16.31 1.26 14.37
N ALA A 41 -15.76 0.77 13.25
CA ALA A 41 -16.54 0.38 12.06
C ALA A 41 -17.69 -0.59 12.40
N ASN A 42 -17.45 -1.54 13.31
CA ASN A 42 -18.44 -2.51 13.78
C ASN A 42 -19.59 -1.89 14.60
N ILE A 43 -19.36 -0.76 15.27
CA ILE A 43 -20.34 -0.08 16.15
C ILE A 43 -21.24 0.87 15.34
N LEU A 44 -20.74 1.40 14.23
CA LEU A 44 -21.43 2.41 13.44
C LEU A 44 -22.55 1.86 12.54
N GLN A 45 -22.84 0.55 12.59
CA GLN A 45 -23.83 -0.12 11.72
C GLN A 45 -23.59 0.12 10.22
N TYR A 46 -22.38 0.54 9.84
CA TYR A 46 -21.95 0.37 8.46
C TYR A 46 -21.85 -1.14 8.27
N SER A 47 -22.62 -1.66 7.33
CA SER A 47 -22.52 -3.05 6.93
C SER A 47 -21.05 -3.36 6.57
N GLN A 48 -20.65 -4.64 6.73
CA GLN A 48 -19.40 -5.26 6.27
C GLN A 48 -18.72 -4.64 5.02
N PRO A 49 -19.42 -4.13 3.98
CA PRO A 49 -18.85 -3.46 2.81
C PRO A 49 -17.69 -2.46 2.99
N ILE A 50 -17.61 -1.66 4.05
CA ILE A 50 -16.51 -0.67 4.15
C ILE A 50 -15.20 -1.33 4.57
N GLU A 51 -15.23 -2.24 5.54
CA GLU A 51 -14.03 -2.97 5.97
C GLU A 51 -13.52 -3.85 4.83
N ASP A 52 -14.42 -4.55 4.13
CA ASP A 52 -14.08 -5.32 2.93
C ASP A 52 -13.51 -4.44 1.82
N ALA A 53 -14.07 -3.24 1.58
CA ALA A 53 -13.55 -2.31 0.60
C ALA A 53 -12.13 -1.83 0.96
N LEU A 54 -11.87 -1.56 2.24
CA LEU A 54 -10.55 -1.14 2.70
C LEU A 54 -9.52 -2.27 2.61
N ILE A 55 -9.90 -3.49 2.99
CA ILE A 55 -9.05 -4.68 2.84
C ILE A 55 -8.72 -4.89 1.37
N ASN A 56 -9.73 -4.92 0.50
CA ASN A 56 -9.50 -5.14 -0.92
C ASN A 56 -8.73 -3.99 -1.59
N LEU A 57 -8.90 -2.75 -1.12
CA LEU A 57 -8.06 -1.63 -1.53
C LEU A 57 -6.59 -1.86 -1.14
N PHE A 58 -6.32 -2.27 0.10
CA PHE A 58 -4.96 -2.57 0.55
C PHE A 58 -4.34 -3.72 -0.23
N LEU A 59 -5.08 -4.81 -0.42
CA LEU A 59 -4.65 -5.99 -1.17
C LEU A 59 -4.38 -5.66 -2.64
N GLY A 60 -5.30 -4.93 -3.29
CA GLY A 60 -5.16 -4.51 -4.68
C GLY A 60 -3.96 -3.61 -4.88
N ASP A 61 -3.69 -2.69 -3.95
CA ASP A 61 -2.49 -1.85 -4.02
C ASP A 61 -1.20 -2.66 -3.83
N HIS A 62 -1.20 -3.65 -2.94
CA HIS A 62 -0.07 -4.56 -2.83
C HIS A 62 0.15 -5.38 -4.10
N PHE A 63 -0.94 -5.77 -4.77
CA PHE A 63 -0.84 -6.49 -6.02
C PHE A 63 -0.27 -5.63 -7.15
N LEU A 64 -0.70 -4.38 -7.27
CA LEU A 64 -0.11 -3.45 -8.24
C LEU A 64 1.38 -3.19 -7.95
N ARG A 65 1.78 -3.13 -6.67
CA ARG A 65 3.20 -3.11 -6.28
C ARG A 65 3.96 -4.35 -6.75
N LEU A 66 3.36 -5.54 -6.65
CA LEU A 66 3.94 -6.78 -7.15
C LEU A 66 4.16 -6.72 -8.67
N LEU A 67 3.14 -6.29 -9.42
CA LEU A 67 3.21 -6.19 -10.88
C LEU A 67 4.25 -5.18 -11.36
N VAL A 68 4.32 -4.00 -10.72
CA VAL A 68 5.34 -2.99 -11.07
C VAL A 68 6.75 -3.51 -10.83
N GLN A 69 6.95 -4.28 -9.76
CA GLN A 69 8.26 -4.85 -9.44
C GLN A 69 8.64 -6.00 -10.37
N SER A 70 7.66 -6.78 -10.80
CA SER A 70 7.85 -7.79 -11.84
C SER A 70 8.21 -7.13 -13.18
N GLU A 71 7.51 -6.07 -13.57
CA GLU A 71 7.82 -5.26 -14.75
C GLU A 71 9.24 -4.66 -14.68
N GLU A 72 9.66 -4.13 -13.52
CA GLU A 72 11.05 -3.67 -13.30
C GLU A 72 12.06 -4.78 -13.58
N CYS A 73 11.85 -5.97 -12.99
CA CYS A 73 12.76 -7.10 -13.14
C CYS A 73 12.85 -7.59 -14.59
N LEU A 74 11.69 -7.72 -15.26
CA LEU A 74 11.63 -8.15 -16.66
C LEU A 74 12.28 -7.14 -17.61
N CYS A 75 12.12 -5.84 -17.36
CA CYS A 75 12.82 -4.81 -18.13
C CYS A 75 14.34 -4.90 -17.94
N GLU A 76 14.82 -5.07 -16.71
CA GLU A 76 16.25 -5.24 -16.44
C GLU A 76 16.83 -6.47 -17.16
N GLU A 77 16.09 -7.59 -17.17
CA GLU A 77 16.49 -8.83 -17.84
C GLU A 77 16.49 -8.70 -19.37
N TYR A 78 15.47 -8.06 -19.93
CA TYR A 78 15.39 -7.80 -21.37
C TYR A 78 16.56 -6.94 -21.86
N GLU A 79 16.86 -5.86 -21.14
CA GLU A 79 17.98 -4.96 -21.47
C GLU A 79 19.33 -5.71 -21.39
N TYR A 80 19.50 -6.57 -20.37
CA TYR A 80 20.69 -7.41 -20.26
C TYR A 80 20.86 -8.34 -21.47
N LEU A 81 19.82 -9.06 -21.88
CA LEU A 81 19.87 -9.95 -23.05
C LEU A 81 20.10 -9.19 -24.35
N ARG A 82 19.52 -8.00 -24.51
CA ARG A 82 19.72 -7.14 -25.68
C ARG A 82 21.18 -6.73 -25.84
N GLU A 83 21.88 -6.47 -24.73
CA GLU A 83 23.26 -6.00 -24.75
C GLU A 83 24.30 -7.12 -24.79
N HIS A 84 23.98 -8.31 -24.26
CA HIS A 84 25.00 -9.35 -23.99
C HIS A 84 24.76 -10.69 -24.70
N ALA A 85 23.63 -10.89 -25.39
CA ALA A 85 23.30 -12.19 -25.98
C ALA A 85 22.88 -12.08 -27.46
N ASP A 86 23.82 -12.38 -28.36
CA ASP A 86 23.65 -12.31 -29.83
C ASP A 86 22.56 -13.25 -30.38
N ASP A 87 22.27 -14.38 -29.71
CA ASP A 87 21.34 -15.41 -30.19
C ASP A 87 20.17 -15.70 -29.19
N SER A 88 19.69 -14.66 -28.50
CA SER A 88 18.61 -14.75 -27.50
C SER A 88 17.26 -14.24 -28.01
N GLU A 89 17.00 -14.26 -29.32
CA GLU A 89 15.75 -13.69 -29.87
C GLU A 89 14.49 -14.34 -29.30
N ALA A 90 14.48 -15.66 -29.17
CA ALA A 90 13.36 -16.40 -28.57
C ALA A 90 13.13 -15.99 -27.10
N GLU A 91 14.19 -15.90 -26.30
CA GLU A 91 14.13 -15.49 -24.89
C GLU A 91 13.65 -14.04 -24.76
N ARG A 92 14.13 -13.13 -25.63
CA ARG A 92 13.66 -11.74 -25.66
C ARG A 92 12.19 -11.64 -26.03
N ASN A 93 11.71 -12.44 -26.97
CA ASN A 93 10.29 -12.48 -27.33
C ASN A 93 9.43 -13.00 -26.17
N GLU A 94 9.89 -14.02 -25.44
CA GLU A 94 9.21 -14.50 -24.24
C GLU A 94 9.12 -13.41 -23.15
N LEU A 95 10.19 -12.65 -22.91
CA LEU A 95 10.15 -11.51 -21.99
C LEU A 95 9.18 -10.41 -22.44
N LEU A 96 9.10 -10.13 -23.74
CA LEU A 96 8.12 -9.18 -24.27
C LEU A 96 6.68 -9.64 -24.05
N ASP A 97 6.40 -10.93 -24.25
CA ASP A 97 5.08 -11.52 -23.98
C ASP A 97 4.73 -11.41 -22.48
N MET A 98 5.69 -11.67 -21.59
CA MET A 98 5.53 -11.50 -20.14
C MET A 98 5.28 -10.04 -19.76
N LEU A 99 6.03 -9.09 -20.33
CA LEU A 99 5.84 -7.66 -20.12
C LEU A 99 4.44 -7.20 -20.58
N GLU A 100 3.98 -7.67 -21.74
CA GLU A 100 2.62 -7.39 -22.21
C GLU A 100 1.58 -7.94 -21.24
N HIS A 101 1.77 -9.19 -20.78
CA HIS A 101 0.89 -9.81 -19.79
C HIS A 101 0.82 -8.99 -18.50
N VAL A 102 1.96 -8.64 -17.90
CA VAL A 102 2.04 -7.83 -16.67
C VAL A 102 1.37 -6.47 -16.86
N SER A 103 1.60 -5.80 -17.99
CA SER A 103 0.98 -4.51 -18.32
C SER A 103 -0.55 -4.59 -18.44
N ARG A 104 -1.06 -5.65 -19.10
CA ARG A 104 -2.51 -5.91 -19.18
C ARG A 104 -3.11 -6.19 -17.81
N THR A 105 -2.46 -7.02 -17.01
CA THR A 105 -2.90 -7.37 -15.65
C THR A 105 -2.90 -6.14 -14.75
N TYR A 106 -1.86 -5.29 -14.82
CA TYR A 106 -1.81 -4.03 -14.07
C TYR A 106 -3.03 -3.16 -14.38
N ARG A 107 -3.33 -2.91 -15.67
CA ARG A 107 -4.49 -2.08 -16.06
C ARG A 107 -5.81 -2.66 -15.56
N GLN A 108 -5.96 -3.98 -15.55
CA GLN A 108 -7.16 -4.63 -15.03
C GLN A 108 -7.29 -4.45 -13.51
N SER A 109 -6.20 -4.67 -12.77
CA SER A 109 -6.17 -4.54 -11.33
C SER A 109 -6.31 -3.09 -10.86
N GLU A 110 -5.80 -2.13 -11.63
CA GLU A 110 -5.98 -0.70 -11.36
C GLU A 110 -7.46 -0.31 -11.45
N ARG A 111 -8.20 -0.84 -12.43
CA ARG A 111 -9.66 -0.65 -12.52
C ARG A 111 -10.39 -1.25 -11.33
N GLN A 112 -9.99 -2.44 -10.88
CA GLN A 112 -10.57 -3.06 -9.68
C GLN A 112 -10.28 -2.24 -8.43
N LEU A 113 -9.05 -1.71 -8.31
CA LEU A 113 -8.68 -0.83 -7.21
C LEU A 113 -9.50 0.45 -7.18
N PHE A 114 -9.70 1.06 -8.35
CA PHE A 114 -10.58 2.22 -8.50
C PHE A 114 -12.01 1.90 -8.03
N TRP A 115 -12.54 0.73 -8.39
CA TRP A 115 -13.84 0.27 -7.92
C TRP A 115 -13.88 0.12 -6.39
N TYR A 116 -12.91 -0.54 -5.76
CA TYR A 116 -12.83 -0.62 -4.29
C TYR A 116 -12.72 0.77 -3.65
N LYS A 117 -11.92 1.68 -4.22
CA LYS A 117 -11.82 3.07 -3.74
C LYS A 117 -13.17 3.79 -3.83
N SER A 118 -13.95 3.56 -4.88
CA SER A 118 -15.27 4.16 -5.09
C SER A 118 -16.32 3.69 -4.07
N MET A 119 -16.14 2.50 -3.49
CA MET A 119 -17.02 1.97 -2.45
C MET A 119 -16.82 2.66 -1.10
N ILE A 120 -15.67 3.31 -0.90
CA ILE A 120 -15.38 4.06 0.31
C ILE A 120 -16.21 5.35 0.29
N PRO A 121 -17.13 5.55 1.26
CA PRO A 121 -17.94 6.76 1.28
C PRO A 121 -17.08 8.02 1.33
N LYS A 122 -17.52 9.06 0.62
CA LYS A 122 -16.90 10.38 0.75
C LYS A 122 -17.00 10.83 2.21
N GLY A 123 -15.86 11.23 2.78
CA GLY A 123 -15.76 11.55 4.20
C GLY A 123 -14.33 11.46 4.72
N PRO A 124 -14.16 11.32 6.05
CA PRO A 124 -12.85 11.34 6.69
C PRO A 124 -11.89 10.26 6.20
N ILE A 125 -12.35 9.03 5.98
CA ILE A 125 -11.51 7.90 5.52
C ILE A 125 -10.99 8.15 4.10
N SER A 126 -11.88 8.41 3.12
CA SER A 126 -11.48 8.70 1.74
C SER A 126 -10.53 9.89 1.68
N ARG A 127 -10.76 10.94 2.49
CA ARG A 127 -9.89 12.12 2.53
C ARG A 127 -8.52 11.81 3.15
N ALA A 128 -8.49 11.01 4.22
CA ALA A 128 -7.23 10.58 4.83
C ALA A 128 -6.39 9.79 3.83
N LEU A 129 -7.03 8.86 3.10
CA LEU A 129 -6.38 8.11 2.02
C LEU A 129 -5.84 9.03 0.93
N ASP A 130 -6.64 9.95 0.41
CA ASP A 130 -6.22 10.88 -0.65
C ASP A 130 -5.05 11.77 -0.18
N ILE A 131 -5.08 12.27 1.06
CA ILE A 131 -3.98 13.06 1.65
C ILE A 131 -2.72 12.21 1.84
N SER A 132 -2.88 10.98 2.32
CA SER A 132 -1.78 10.03 2.51
C SER A 132 -1.09 9.79 1.16
N ARG A 133 -1.87 9.47 0.12
CA ARG A 133 -1.36 9.16 -1.22
C ARG A 133 -0.81 10.35 -2.00
N ALA A 134 -1.21 11.57 -1.66
CA ALA A 134 -0.58 12.78 -2.22
C ALA A 134 0.88 12.97 -1.75
N ASN A 135 1.32 12.27 -0.70
CA ASN A 135 2.72 12.25 -0.30
C ASN A 135 3.49 11.19 -1.12
N PRO A 136 4.49 11.56 -1.95
CA PRO A 136 5.25 10.60 -2.75
C PRO A 136 6.00 9.57 -1.89
N THR A 137 6.28 9.88 -0.62
CA THR A 137 6.96 8.98 0.32
C THR A 137 6.00 8.34 1.34
N TRP A 138 4.69 8.27 1.05
CA TRP A 138 3.69 7.70 1.97
C TRP A 138 4.05 6.29 2.44
N TYR A 139 4.64 5.50 1.54
CA TYR A 139 5.02 4.12 1.80
C TYR A 139 6.23 4.00 2.73
N LEU A 140 7.02 5.07 2.94
CA LEU A 140 8.13 5.11 3.91
C LEU A 140 7.66 5.41 5.34
N HIS A 141 6.38 5.21 5.63
CA HIS A 141 5.86 5.34 6.98
C HIS A 141 6.54 4.32 7.94
N PRO A 142 6.91 4.70 9.17
CA PRO A 142 7.66 3.83 10.09
C PRO A 142 7.07 2.42 10.28
N GLU A 143 5.75 2.32 10.42
CA GLU A 143 5.08 1.02 10.57
C GLU A 143 5.17 0.15 9.30
N LEU A 144 5.17 0.76 8.11
CA LEU A 144 5.34 0.03 6.85
C LEU A 144 6.79 -0.41 6.64
N ILE A 145 7.75 0.42 7.08
CA ILE A 145 9.17 0.06 7.12
C ILE A 145 9.38 -1.13 8.05
N LYS A 146 8.83 -1.08 9.27
CA LYS A 146 8.93 -2.17 10.25
C LYS A 146 8.32 -3.46 9.69
N ASP A 147 7.15 -3.39 9.06
CA ASP A 147 6.57 -4.55 8.37
C ASP A 147 7.54 -5.10 7.33
N CYS A 148 8.06 -4.26 6.42
CA CYS A 148 9.04 -4.67 5.43
C CYS A 148 10.27 -5.37 6.05
N VAL A 149 10.80 -4.86 7.17
CA VAL A 149 11.92 -5.47 7.91
C VAL A 149 11.53 -6.83 8.47
N VAL A 150 10.38 -6.94 9.14
CA VAL A 150 9.89 -8.18 9.75
C VAL A 150 9.61 -9.26 8.71
N GLN A 151 9.16 -8.88 7.50
CA GLN A 151 9.02 -9.81 6.37
C GLN A 151 10.36 -10.18 5.70
N GLY A 152 11.51 -9.71 6.21
CA GLY A 152 12.83 -9.97 5.62
C GLY A 152 13.12 -9.17 4.34
N GLY A 153 12.43 -8.05 4.14
CA GLY A 153 12.53 -7.20 2.95
C GLY A 153 13.73 -6.24 2.92
N CYS A 154 13.83 -5.48 1.83
CA CYS A 154 14.93 -4.54 1.54
C CYS A 154 15.20 -3.51 2.65
N CYS A 155 14.21 -3.11 3.46
CA CYS A 155 14.40 -2.11 4.50
C CYS A 155 15.34 -2.56 5.62
N GLY A 156 15.45 -3.87 5.85
CA GLY A 156 16.42 -4.45 6.79
C GLY A 156 17.79 -4.73 6.17
N ARG A 157 17.94 -4.53 4.85
CA ARG A 157 19.13 -4.92 4.09
C ARG A 157 19.96 -3.72 3.65
N SER A 158 21.20 -3.98 3.24
CA SER A 158 22.13 -2.96 2.73
C SER A 158 21.71 -2.39 1.36
N CYS A 159 20.94 -3.12 0.55
CA CYS A 159 20.53 -2.67 -0.78
C CYS A 159 19.63 -1.43 -0.76
N ARG A 160 18.78 -1.29 0.27
CA ARG A 160 17.86 -0.17 0.49
C ARG A 160 17.02 0.21 -0.73
N CYS A 161 16.63 -0.80 -1.51
CA CYS A 161 15.89 -0.61 -2.76
C CYS A 161 14.58 0.17 -2.56
N CYS A 162 13.92 0.02 -1.41
CA CYS A 162 12.68 0.73 -1.10
C CYS A 162 12.85 2.23 -0.97
N GLU A 163 14.00 2.74 -0.50
CA GLU A 163 14.24 4.18 -0.32
C GLU A 163 14.50 4.90 -1.65
N LYS A 164 14.91 4.15 -2.67
CA LYS A 164 15.37 4.65 -3.97
C LYS A 164 14.32 4.46 -5.07
N ARG A 165 13.08 4.12 -4.71
CA ARG A 165 12.04 3.92 -5.71
C ARG A 165 11.62 5.25 -6.31
N GLU A 166 11.59 5.27 -7.64
CA GLU A 166 11.11 6.40 -8.43
C GLU A 166 9.70 6.14 -8.92
N GLU A 167 8.91 7.22 -9.02
CA GLU A 167 7.58 7.14 -9.61
C GLU A 167 7.67 6.75 -11.08
N LYS A 168 6.93 5.72 -11.47
CA LYS A 168 6.82 5.30 -12.86
C LYS A 168 5.60 5.94 -13.53
N PRO A 169 5.76 6.64 -14.66
CA PRO A 169 4.64 7.19 -15.41
C PRO A 169 3.61 6.10 -15.75
N GLY A 170 2.33 6.35 -15.47
CA GLY A 170 1.25 5.38 -15.72
C GLY A 170 1.23 4.18 -14.76
N ARG A 171 1.92 4.27 -13.61
CA ARG A 171 1.91 3.26 -12.54
C ARG A 171 1.63 3.89 -11.16
N GLU A 172 0.63 4.75 -11.10
CA GLU A 172 0.30 5.57 -9.92
C GLU A 172 0.06 4.75 -8.64
N TRP A 173 -0.44 3.52 -8.76
CA TRP A 173 -0.81 2.65 -7.64
C TRP A 173 0.17 1.50 -7.37
N GLY A 174 1.40 1.58 -7.89
CA GLY A 174 2.45 0.55 -7.69
C GLY A 174 3.64 0.97 -6.83
N MET A 175 3.60 2.16 -6.23
CA MET A 175 4.68 2.65 -5.37
C MET A 175 4.62 2.02 -3.97
N GLY A 176 5.74 1.43 -3.50
CA GLY A 176 5.85 1.02 -2.10
C GLY A 176 7.02 0.11 -1.75
N HIS A 177 6.95 -0.56 -0.60
CA HIS A 177 7.98 -1.52 -0.19
C HIS A 177 8.11 -2.70 -1.16
N CYS A 178 9.27 -3.35 -1.09
CA CYS A 178 9.54 -4.53 -1.89
C CYS A 178 8.53 -5.65 -1.59
N THR A 179 8.10 -6.31 -2.65
CA THR A 179 7.45 -7.61 -2.64
C THR A 179 8.51 -8.66 -2.93
N ILE A 180 8.07 -9.90 -3.11
CA ILE A 180 8.91 -11.01 -3.58
C ILE A 180 9.42 -10.80 -5.02
N GLU A 181 8.73 -9.99 -5.84
CA GLU A 181 9.13 -9.67 -7.22
C GLU A 181 10.20 -8.58 -7.31
N CYS A 182 10.57 -7.96 -6.19
CA CYS A 182 11.72 -7.06 -6.21
C CYS A 182 12.98 -7.84 -6.58
N GLY A 183 13.73 -7.42 -7.61
CA GLY A 183 14.95 -8.10 -8.05
C GLY A 183 15.97 -8.36 -6.91
N CYS A 184 16.08 -7.46 -5.93
CA CYS A 184 16.90 -7.69 -4.73
C CYS A 184 16.35 -8.82 -3.83
N CYS A 185 15.02 -8.87 -3.64
CA CYS A 185 14.36 -9.93 -2.87
C CYS A 185 14.47 -11.27 -3.60
N ALA A 186 14.15 -11.31 -4.89
CA ALA A 186 14.19 -12.51 -5.71
C ALA A 186 15.58 -13.15 -5.69
N LYS A 187 16.65 -12.36 -5.83
CA LYS A 187 18.05 -12.84 -5.73
C LYS A 187 18.40 -13.42 -4.36
N THR A 188 17.81 -12.90 -3.28
CA THR A 188 18.10 -13.34 -1.91
C THR A 188 17.30 -14.57 -1.51
N GLN A 189 16.03 -14.64 -1.93
CA GLN A 189 15.08 -15.69 -1.53
C GLN A 189 15.01 -16.84 -2.54
N GLY A 190 15.63 -16.70 -3.70
CA GLY A 190 15.45 -17.57 -4.85
C GLY A 190 14.22 -17.15 -5.67
N SER A 191 14.25 -17.39 -6.98
CA SER A 191 13.10 -17.20 -7.85
C SER A 191 11.97 -18.11 -7.39
N ASN A 192 10.86 -17.50 -6.95
CA ASN A 192 9.73 -18.26 -6.47
C ASN A 192 8.97 -18.85 -7.65
N LEU A 193 8.91 -20.18 -7.74
CA LEU A 193 8.20 -20.93 -8.79
C LEU A 193 6.69 -20.67 -8.80
N MET A 194 6.15 -19.93 -7.83
CA MET A 194 4.76 -19.51 -7.82
C MET A 194 4.45 -18.56 -8.99
N THR A 195 3.32 -18.81 -9.64
CA THR A 195 2.66 -17.88 -10.56
C THR A 195 2.25 -16.59 -9.84
N ILE A 196 2.01 -15.53 -10.61
CA ILE A 196 1.54 -14.25 -10.08
C ILE A 196 0.23 -14.43 -9.28
N ASP A 197 -0.70 -15.24 -9.78
CA ASP A 197 -1.97 -15.51 -9.12
C ASP A 197 -1.80 -16.26 -7.78
N GLU A 198 -0.91 -17.25 -7.73
CA GLU A 198 -0.59 -17.95 -6.48
C GLU A 198 0.04 -17.02 -5.43
N LYS A 199 0.89 -16.09 -5.87
CA LYS A 199 1.50 -15.07 -4.99
C LYS A 199 0.43 -14.16 -4.37
N ILE A 200 -0.59 -13.78 -5.14
CA ILE A 200 -1.73 -13.00 -4.65
C ILE A 200 -2.54 -13.80 -3.66
N GLU A 201 -2.91 -15.04 -4.00
CA GLU A 201 -3.77 -15.85 -3.14
C GLU A 201 -3.09 -16.16 -1.82
N ASN A 202 -1.78 -16.43 -1.83
CA ASN A 202 -0.98 -16.58 -0.61
C ASN A 202 -1.00 -15.30 0.23
N PHE A 203 -0.77 -14.14 -0.39
CA PHE A 203 -0.82 -12.85 0.29
C PHE A 203 -2.21 -12.55 0.86
N ARG A 204 -3.27 -12.77 0.07
CA ARG A 204 -4.68 -12.60 0.47
C ARG A 204 -5.03 -13.51 1.65
N ALA A 205 -4.67 -14.79 1.58
CA ALA A 205 -4.89 -15.74 2.66
C ALA A 205 -4.17 -15.32 3.95
N LYS A 206 -2.91 -14.88 3.84
CA LYS A 206 -2.14 -14.35 4.98
C LYS A 206 -2.82 -13.13 5.60
N TRP A 207 -3.32 -12.20 4.78
CA TRP A 207 -3.98 -10.99 5.25
C TRP A 207 -5.35 -11.24 5.87
N TYR A 208 -6.18 -12.10 5.29
CA TYR A 208 -7.44 -12.51 5.90
C TYR A 208 -7.22 -13.29 7.21
N ALA A 209 -6.16 -14.09 7.29
CA ALA A 209 -5.79 -14.73 8.54
C ALA A 209 -5.39 -13.69 9.60
N LEU A 210 -4.67 -12.63 9.23
CA LEU A 210 -4.29 -11.54 10.14
C LEU A 210 -5.49 -10.67 10.57
N SER A 211 -6.45 -10.41 9.68
CA SER A 211 -7.67 -9.67 10.02
C SER A 211 -8.58 -10.45 10.99
N ASN A 212 -8.55 -11.78 10.92
CA ASN A 212 -9.41 -12.68 11.72
C ASN A 212 -8.75 -13.23 13.01
N ARG A 213 -7.48 -12.90 13.30
CA ARG A 213 -6.73 -13.43 14.46
C ARG A 213 -6.74 -12.50 15.67
N SER A 214 -6.25 -13.02 16.80
CA SER A 214 -6.02 -12.32 18.08
C SER A 214 -5.03 -11.15 18.01
N ASP A 215 -4.27 -10.99 16.92
CA ASP A 215 -3.40 -9.82 16.70
C ASP A 215 -4.05 -8.77 15.78
N ARG A 216 -5.28 -8.39 16.13
CA ARG A 216 -5.98 -7.25 15.52
C ARG A 216 -5.15 -5.96 15.61
N SER A 217 -4.25 -5.88 16.59
CA SER A 217 -3.36 -4.75 16.82
C SER A 217 -2.41 -4.53 15.65
N TYR A 218 -1.79 -5.59 15.13
CA TYR A 218 -0.89 -5.53 13.99
C TYR A 218 -1.61 -5.05 12.74
N TYR A 219 -2.73 -5.70 12.41
CA TYR A 219 -3.56 -5.35 11.27
C TYR A 219 -4.00 -3.88 11.33
N GLN A 220 -4.49 -3.41 12.48
CA GLN A 220 -4.89 -2.02 12.67
C GLN A 220 -3.73 -1.03 12.47
N ARG A 221 -2.52 -1.35 12.93
CA ARG A 221 -1.34 -0.49 12.74
C ARG A 221 -1.00 -0.33 11.26
N ILE A 222 -0.96 -1.43 10.50
CA ILE A 222 -0.63 -1.37 9.07
C ILE A 222 -1.73 -0.69 8.26
N MET A 223 -3.01 -1.02 8.50
CA MET A 223 -4.13 -0.37 7.83
C MET A 223 -4.20 1.12 8.14
N ARG A 224 -3.93 1.51 9.39
CA ARG A 224 -3.86 2.93 9.76
C ARG A 224 -2.72 3.64 9.04
N ALA A 225 -1.51 3.07 9.02
CA ALA A 225 -0.38 3.63 8.30
C ALA A 225 -0.70 3.81 6.81
N PHE A 226 -1.31 2.79 6.19
CA PHE A 226 -1.74 2.81 4.79
C PHE A 226 -2.79 3.90 4.51
N ILE A 227 -3.87 3.96 5.29
CA ILE A 227 -4.98 4.89 5.05
C ILE A 227 -4.58 6.32 5.41
N THR A 228 -3.94 6.52 6.56
CA THR A 228 -3.82 7.86 7.15
C THR A 228 -2.45 8.49 6.95
N GLY A 229 -1.42 7.68 6.73
CA GLY A 229 -0.03 8.13 6.71
C GLY A 229 0.40 8.82 8.02
N ALA A 230 -0.35 8.64 9.11
CA ALA A 230 -0.14 9.31 10.38
C ALA A 230 0.60 8.41 11.36
N GLU A 231 1.68 8.95 11.92
CA GLU A 231 2.46 8.29 12.94
C GLU A 231 1.70 8.23 14.27
N LEU A 232 1.88 7.11 14.95
CA LEU A 232 1.38 6.87 16.30
C LEU A 232 2.29 7.51 17.39
N ASP A 233 2.95 8.64 17.15
CA ASP A 233 3.34 9.55 18.25
C ASP A 233 3.73 10.97 17.80
N VAL A 234 3.43 11.93 18.67
CA VAL A 234 3.38 13.38 18.45
C VAL A 234 4.77 14.05 18.58
N ARG A 235 5.86 13.36 18.24
CA ARG A 235 7.23 13.85 18.55
C ARG A 235 8.31 13.60 17.48
N ALA A 236 8.00 13.01 16.34
CA ALA A 236 9.00 12.81 15.29
C ALA A 236 8.84 13.85 14.16
N GLU A 237 9.92 14.60 13.91
CA GLU A 237 10.03 15.47 12.75
C GLU A 237 10.06 14.65 11.45
N PRO A 238 9.50 15.16 10.34
CA PRO A 238 9.45 14.42 9.09
C PRO A 238 10.86 14.19 8.52
N GLY A 239 11.16 12.93 8.22
CA GLY A 239 12.01 12.58 7.08
C GLY A 239 13.49 12.30 7.30
N LYS A 240 14.06 12.37 8.52
CA LYS A 240 15.49 12.06 8.71
C LYS A 240 15.88 11.05 9.81
N LYS A 241 15.00 10.70 10.76
CA LYS A 241 15.42 9.93 11.97
C LYS A 241 14.75 8.56 12.21
N VAL A 242 13.77 8.16 11.41
CA VAL A 242 13.08 6.86 11.60
C VAL A 242 14.05 5.67 11.46
N TRP A 243 15.04 5.78 10.57
CA TRP A 243 16.01 4.71 10.29
C TRP A 243 16.99 4.41 11.43
N GLN A 244 17.23 5.37 12.33
CA GLN A 244 18.09 5.16 13.49
C GLN A 244 17.35 4.50 14.66
N GLN A 245 16.02 4.70 14.76
CA GLN A 245 15.20 4.14 15.84
C GLN A 245 14.76 2.70 15.63
N VAL A 246 14.69 2.21 14.38
CA VAL A 246 14.33 0.81 14.07
C VAL A 246 15.54 -0.12 14.07
N ARG A 247 16.77 0.43 14.15
CA ARG A 247 18.04 -0.32 14.09
C ARG A 247 18.78 -0.39 15.44
N GLY A 248 18.12 -0.01 16.53
CA GLY A 248 18.62 -0.16 17.90
C GLY A 248 18.25 -1.52 18.46
#